data_AF-A0A5C4IRM5-F1
#
_entry.id   AF-A0A5C4IRM5-F1
#
_cell.length_a   1.000
_cell.length_b   1.000
_cell.length_c   1.000
_cell.angle_alpha   90.00
_cell.angle_beta   90.00
_cell.angle_gamma   90.00
#
_symmetry.space_group_name_H-M   'P 1'
#
loop_
_entity.id
_entity.type
_entity.pdbx_description
1 polymer ?
#
loop_
_entity_poly.entity_id
_entity_poly.type
_entity_poly.pdbx_seq_one_letter_code
_entity_poly.pdbx_strand_id
1 'polypeptide(L)'
;MDTTEPVRILTVCTGNICRSPVAERLLQAGLDQVVPGGFMVTSAGTRALVGEPMQPISADIVRTFGGDPENFAARQLNSKILRGVDLVLTMTAGHRGEVLQLDAALLKRTFTIREFARMLDVLDQRAAASAGNGPAAALSEENYDGGGRLPANTAFWKGLPPRAAGVRHLALAADPGDNDIVDPYRRAPEVYRQMEDQLAPAIVSILRHARLNAPASSSHAPS
;
A
#
# COMPACT_ATOMS: atom_id res chain seq x y z
N MET A 1 -11.59 5.41 18.85
CA MET A 1 -11.33 5.20 17.42
C MET A 1 -11.96 3.86 17.08
N ASP A 2 -12.84 3.81 16.09
CA ASP A 2 -13.45 2.54 15.68
C ASP A 2 -12.36 1.67 15.06
N THR A 3 -11.97 0.62 15.77
CA THR A 3 -10.93 -0.34 15.35
C THR A 3 -11.52 -1.41 14.41
N THR A 4 -12.83 -1.39 14.18
CA THR A 4 -13.51 -2.32 13.27
C THR A 4 -13.49 -1.86 11.81
N GLU A 5 -13.20 -0.57 11.55
CA GLU A 5 -13.09 -0.07 10.17
C GLU A 5 -11.81 -0.56 9.47
N PRO A 6 -11.89 -0.84 8.15
CA PRO A 6 -10.74 -1.23 7.36
C PRO A 6 -9.70 -0.10 7.29
N VAL A 7 -8.43 -0.49 7.19
CA VAL A 7 -7.32 0.43 6.94
C VAL A 7 -7.48 1.04 5.56
N ARG A 8 -7.48 2.37 5.47
CA ARG A 8 -7.70 3.07 4.20
C ARG A 8 -6.37 3.43 3.54
N ILE A 9 -6.10 2.81 2.39
CA ILE A 9 -4.91 3.06 1.58
C ILE A 9 -5.32 3.79 0.30
N LEU A 10 -4.66 4.91 0.00
CA LEU A 10 -4.86 5.66 -1.25
C LEU A 10 -3.63 5.56 -2.14
N THR A 11 -3.77 5.08 -3.37
CA THR A 11 -2.71 5.16 -4.37
C THR A 11 -2.91 6.38 -5.29
N VAL A 12 -1.83 7.08 -5.66
CA VAL A 12 -1.94 8.35 -6.41
C VAL A 12 -0.98 8.41 -7.60
N CYS A 13 -1.52 8.68 -8.78
CA CYS A 13 -0.74 9.02 -9.98
C CYS A 13 -1.30 10.29 -10.66
N THR A 14 -0.92 10.57 -11.90
CA THR A 14 -1.40 11.75 -12.62
C THR A 14 -2.83 11.57 -13.12
N GLY A 15 -3.05 10.68 -14.09
CA GLY A 15 -4.34 10.54 -14.80
C GLY A 15 -5.36 9.61 -14.15
N ASN A 16 -4.95 8.84 -13.13
CA ASN A 16 -5.76 7.79 -12.49
C ASN A 16 -6.29 6.69 -13.42
N ILE A 17 -5.55 6.35 -14.48
CA ILE A 17 -5.96 5.29 -15.43
C ILE A 17 -4.90 4.20 -15.68
N CYS A 18 -3.63 4.42 -15.31
CA CYS A 18 -2.54 3.45 -15.53
C CYS A 18 -1.92 2.96 -14.21
N ARG A 19 -0.98 3.74 -13.63
CA ARG A 19 -0.15 3.32 -12.49
C ARG A 19 -0.92 3.12 -11.18
N SER A 20 -1.66 4.13 -10.72
CA SER A 20 -2.36 4.03 -9.44
C SER A 20 -3.51 3.02 -9.45
N PRO A 21 -4.30 2.84 -10.53
CA PRO A 21 -5.30 1.79 -10.57
C PRO A 21 -4.70 0.38 -10.54
N VAL A 22 -3.55 0.15 -11.21
CA VAL A 22 -2.84 -1.14 -11.10
C VAL A 22 -2.43 -1.40 -9.65
N ALA A 23 -1.83 -0.41 -8.99
CA ALA A 23 -1.47 -0.53 -7.58
C ALA A 23 -2.69 -0.78 -6.68
N GLU A 24 -3.81 -0.09 -6.92
CA GLU A 24 -5.06 -0.27 -6.17
C GLU A 24 -5.58 -1.70 -6.27
N ARG A 25 -5.80 -2.18 -7.50
CA ARG A 25 -6.45 -3.48 -7.73
C ARG A 25 -5.59 -4.64 -7.20
N LEU A 26 -4.27 -4.58 -7.40
CA LEU A 26 -3.37 -5.65 -6.96
C LEU A 26 -3.12 -5.63 -5.45
N LEU A 27 -3.01 -4.45 -4.84
CA LEU A 27 -2.91 -4.36 -3.38
C LEU A 27 -4.21 -4.83 -2.72
N GLN A 28 -5.38 -4.40 -3.21
CA GLN A 28 -6.67 -4.85 -2.67
C GLN A 28 -6.78 -6.37 -2.73
N ALA A 29 -6.62 -6.95 -3.93
CA ALA A 29 -6.72 -8.40 -4.11
C ALA A 29 -5.76 -9.16 -3.20
N GLY A 30 -4.50 -8.71 -3.10
CA GLY A 30 -3.51 -9.35 -2.25
C GLY A 30 -3.80 -9.21 -0.76
N LEU A 31 -4.23 -8.03 -0.31
CA LEU A 31 -4.51 -7.76 1.10
C LEU A 31 -5.78 -8.45 1.59
N ASP A 32 -6.78 -8.62 0.73
CA ASP A 32 -7.99 -9.41 1.03
C ASP A 32 -7.65 -10.87 1.35
N GLN A 33 -6.61 -11.44 0.71
CA GLN A 33 -6.13 -12.79 1.05
C GLN A 33 -5.42 -12.83 2.42
N VAL A 34 -4.92 -11.70 2.92
CA VAL A 34 -4.21 -11.64 4.21
C VAL A 34 -5.21 -11.47 5.34
N VAL A 35 -5.99 -10.38 5.32
CA VAL A 35 -7.03 -10.09 6.30
C VAL A 35 -8.29 -9.64 5.55
N PRO A 36 -9.23 -10.56 5.25
CA PRO A 36 -10.47 -10.22 4.57
C PRO A 36 -11.22 -9.10 5.29
N GLY A 37 -11.57 -8.03 4.56
CA GLY A 37 -12.25 -6.86 5.13
C GLY A 37 -11.36 -5.97 6.01
N GLY A 38 -10.07 -6.27 6.14
CA GLY A 38 -9.11 -5.47 6.92
C GLY A 38 -8.60 -4.22 6.20
N PHE A 39 -8.81 -4.13 4.89
CA PHE A 39 -8.24 -3.08 4.05
C PHE A 39 -9.26 -2.55 3.03
N MET A 40 -9.15 -1.26 2.76
CA MET A 40 -9.82 -0.58 1.66
C MET A 40 -8.77 0.21 0.89
N VAL A 41 -8.38 -0.33 -0.26
CA VAL A 41 -7.46 0.32 -1.18
C VAL A 41 -8.27 1.02 -2.26
N THR A 42 -7.97 2.30 -2.47
CA THR A 42 -8.58 3.09 -3.54
C THR A 42 -7.52 3.92 -4.24
N SER A 43 -7.80 4.50 -5.41
CA SER A 43 -6.85 5.38 -6.10
C SER A 43 -7.44 6.72 -6.50
N ALA A 44 -6.59 7.71 -6.80
CA ALA A 44 -6.98 9.00 -7.36
C ALA A 44 -5.87 9.60 -8.22
N GLY A 45 -6.22 10.60 -9.04
CA GLY A 45 -5.30 11.28 -9.95
C GLY A 45 -5.12 12.75 -9.62
N THR A 46 -3.90 13.26 -9.66
CA THR A 46 -3.67 14.70 -9.45
C THR A 46 -4.18 15.55 -10.60
N ARG A 47 -4.23 14.97 -11.81
CA ARG A 47 -4.84 15.53 -13.02
C ARG A 47 -5.64 14.42 -13.71
N ALA A 48 -6.68 13.96 -13.01
CA ALA A 48 -7.39 12.74 -13.37
C ALA A 48 -8.18 12.89 -14.67
N LEU A 49 -8.23 11.82 -15.46
CA LEU A 49 -9.15 11.70 -16.58
C LEU A 49 -10.50 11.20 -16.04
N VAL A 50 -11.22 12.07 -15.34
CA VAL A 50 -12.40 11.70 -14.54
C VAL A 50 -13.44 10.92 -15.35
N GLY A 51 -13.89 9.79 -14.82
CA GLY A 51 -14.89 8.92 -15.44
C GLY A 51 -14.33 7.90 -16.42
N GLU A 52 -13.09 8.05 -16.85
CA GLU A 52 -12.46 7.09 -17.77
C GLU A 52 -12.18 5.74 -17.07
N PRO A 53 -12.29 4.62 -17.81
CA PRO A 53 -11.86 3.33 -17.31
C PRO A 53 -10.34 3.24 -17.21
N MET A 54 -9.84 2.14 -16.64
CA MET A 54 -8.43 1.82 -16.71
C MET A 54 -7.96 1.74 -18.17
N GLN A 55 -6.73 2.17 -18.43
CA GLN A 55 -6.13 1.99 -19.73
C GLN A 55 -6.03 0.47 -20.05
N PRO A 56 -6.35 0.01 -21.28
CA PRO A 56 -6.46 -1.42 -21.58
C PRO A 56 -5.24 -2.28 -21.19
N ILE A 57 -4.02 -1.85 -21.49
CA ILE A 57 -2.78 -2.55 -21.12
C ILE A 57 -2.62 -2.60 -19.59
N SER A 58 -3.01 -1.53 -18.89
CA SER A 58 -3.02 -1.53 -17.41
C SER A 58 -4.08 -2.47 -16.83
N ALA A 59 -5.25 -2.59 -17.48
CA ALA A 59 -6.27 -3.58 -17.11
C ALA A 59 -5.78 -5.02 -17.35
N ASP A 60 -5.06 -5.26 -18.44
CA ASP A 60 -4.48 -6.58 -18.75
C ASP A 60 -3.40 -6.98 -17.75
N ILE A 61 -2.55 -6.03 -17.31
CA ILE A 61 -1.62 -6.24 -16.19
C ILE A 61 -2.38 -6.66 -14.94
N VAL A 62 -3.45 -5.94 -14.57
CA VAL A 62 -4.26 -6.29 -13.40
C VAL A 62 -4.81 -7.72 -13.49
N ARG A 63 -5.39 -8.11 -14.64
CA ARG A 63 -5.92 -9.48 -14.85
C ARG A 63 -4.82 -10.53 -14.74
N THR A 64 -3.65 -10.26 -15.34
CA THR A 64 -2.51 -11.17 -15.37
C THR A 64 -2.01 -11.49 -13.95
N PHE A 65 -2.03 -10.51 -13.05
CA PHE A 65 -1.62 -10.68 -11.65
C PHE A 65 -2.79 -11.03 -10.70
N GLY A 66 -3.95 -11.42 -11.23
CA GLY A 66 -5.06 -11.94 -10.43
C GLY A 66 -5.94 -10.87 -9.76
N GLY A 67 -5.87 -9.62 -10.20
CA GLY A 67 -6.81 -8.57 -9.81
C GLY A 67 -7.99 -8.42 -10.78
N ASP A 68 -8.97 -7.62 -10.39
CA ASP A 68 -10.14 -7.28 -11.20
C ASP A 68 -10.07 -5.82 -11.68
N PRO A 69 -9.99 -5.54 -13.00
CA PRO A 69 -9.99 -4.17 -13.51
C PRO A 69 -11.40 -3.57 -13.70
N GLU A 70 -12.46 -4.37 -13.60
CA GLU A 70 -13.82 -3.95 -13.92
C GLU A 70 -14.38 -2.93 -12.90
N ASN A 71 -15.47 -2.26 -13.27
CA ASN A 71 -16.14 -1.25 -12.43
C ASN A 71 -15.19 -0.17 -11.90
N PHE A 72 -14.22 0.22 -12.74
CA PHE A 72 -13.28 1.29 -12.43
C PHE A 72 -13.70 2.59 -13.14
N ALA A 73 -13.66 3.70 -12.41
CA ALA A 73 -13.78 5.04 -12.99
C ALA A 73 -12.75 5.96 -12.33
N ALA A 74 -11.91 6.57 -13.15
CA ALA A 74 -10.91 7.51 -12.70
C ALA A 74 -11.55 8.69 -11.96
N ARG A 75 -10.89 9.17 -10.89
CA ARG A 75 -11.37 10.27 -10.06
C ARG A 75 -10.28 11.25 -9.67
N GLN A 76 -10.67 12.52 -9.59
CA GLN A 76 -9.79 13.63 -9.27
C GLN A 76 -9.45 13.66 -7.78
N LEU A 77 -8.16 13.67 -7.48
CA LEU A 77 -7.64 13.89 -6.13
C LEU A 77 -8.11 15.25 -5.62
N ASN A 78 -8.61 15.25 -4.39
CA ASN A 78 -9.04 16.45 -3.67
C ASN A 78 -9.00 16.19 -2.15
N SER A 79 -9.10 17.25 -1.35
CA SER A 79 -9.03 17.15 0.12
C SER A 79 -10.13 16.26 0.72
N LYS A 80 -11.31 16.13 0.07
CA LYS A 80 -12.38 15.23 0.57
C LYS A 80 -11.96 13.76 0.46
N ILE A 81 -11.25 13.35 -0.59
CA ILE A 81 -10.72 11.99 -0.75
C ILE A 81 -9.62 11.69 0.28
N LEU A 82 -8.82 12.70 0.63
CA LEU A 82 -7.74 12.54 1.61
C LEU A 82 -8.23 12.35 3.05
N ARG A 83 -9.47 12.76 3.35
CA ARG A 83 -10.04 12.64 4.70
C ARG A 83 -10.14 11.18 5.15
N GLY A 84 -9.52 10.90 6.29
CA GLY A 84 -9.55 9.57 6.91
C GLY A 84 -8.65 8.54 6.24
N VAL A 85 -7.78 8.94 5.30
CA VAL A 85 -6.77 8.05 4.74
C VAL A 85 -5.68 7.77 5.78
N ASP A 86 -5.35 6.49 5.97
CA ASP A 86 -4.34 6.04 6.92
C ASP A 86 -2.95 6.01 6.28
N LEU A 87 -2.88 5.73 4.97
CA LEU A 87 -1.65 5.63 4.18
C LEU A 87 -1.88 6.09 2.74
N VAL A 88 -1.00 6.96 2.23
CA VAL A 88 -0.98 7.38 0.82
C VAL A 88 0.29 6.86 0.15
N LEU A 89 0.14 6.12 -0.94
CA LEU A 89 1.21 5.58 -1.77
C LEU A 89 1.22 6.25 -3.14
N THR A 90 2.19 7.11 -3.37
CA THR A 90 2.29 7.86 -4.62
C THR A 90 3.19 7.17 -5.63
N MET A 91 2.95 7.41 -6.92
CA MET A 91 3.76 6.82 -7.99
C MET A 91 5.05 7.61 -8.24
N THR A 92 5.14 8.86 -7.78
CA THR A 92 6.34 9.69 -7.90
C THR A 92 6.48 10.61 -6.70
N ALA A 93 7.66 11.18 -6.49
CA ALA A 93 7.91 12.25 -5.53
C ALA A 93 7.09 13.52 -5.84
N GLY A 94 6.85 13.82 -7.13
CA GLY A 94 5.99 14.92 -7.55
C GLY A 94 4.55 14.75 -7.08
N HIS A 95 3.97 13.55 -7.26
CA HIS A 95 2.64 13.23 -6.75
C HIS A 95 2.56 13.34 -5.22
N ARG A 96 3.64 12.98 -4.51
CA ARG A 96 3.73 13.19 -3.05
C ARG A 96 3.68 14.68 -2.71
N GLY A 97 4.37 15.53 -3.47
CA GLY A 97 4.27 16.98 -3.33
C GLY A 97 2.83 17.48 -3.51
N GLU A 98 2.13 17.04 -4.55
CA GLU A 98 0.74 17.44 -4.83
C GLU A 98 -0.24 16.99 -3.72
N VAL A 99 -0.06 15.80 -3.15
CA VAL A 99 -0.83 15.35 -1.97
C VAL A 99 -0.59 16.27 -0.77
N LEU A 100 0.66 16.62 -0.48
CA LEU A 100 1.02 17.43 0.69
C LEU A 100 0.66 18.91 0.53
N GLN A 101 0.49 19.40 -0.70
CA GLN A 101 -0.09 20.71 -0.97
C GLN A 101 -1.59 20.76 -0.63
N LEU A 102 -2.32 19.66 -0.83
CA LEU A 102 -3.74 19.55 -0.47
C LEU A 102 -3.95 19.32 1.03
N ASP A 103 -3.06 18.56 1.67
CA ASP A 103 -3.09 18.31 3.12
C ASP A 103 -1.69 17.99 3.68
N ALA A 104 -1.07 18.99 4.32
CA ALA A 104 0.25 18.85 4.92
C ALA A 104 0.27 17.92 6.16
N ALA A 105 -0.88 17.65 6.80
CA ALA A 105 -0.95 16.75 7.95
C ALA A 105 -0.61 15.29 7.58
N LEU A 106 -0.68 14.95 6.29
CA LEU A 106 -0.34 13.63 5.77
C LEU A 106 1.16 13.39 5.57
N LEU A 107 2.04 14.34 5.92
CA LEU A 107 3.50 14.23 5.74
C LEU A 107 4.09 12.90 6.24
N LYS A 108 3.60 12.41 7.39
CA LYS A 108 4.06 11.16 8.03
C LYS A 108 3.34 9.90 7.50
N ARG A 109 2.39 10.07 6.59
CA ARG A 109 1.52 9.02 6.01
C ARG A 109 1.62 8.94 4.49
N THR A 110 2.40 9.79 3.85
CA THR A 110 2.57 9.82 2.38
C THR A 110 4.00 9.47 1.99
N PHE A 111 4.13 8.46 1.13
CA PHE A 111 5.40 7.93 0.63
C PHE A 111 5.26 7.60 -0.86
N THR A 112 6.36 7.54 -1.60
CA THR A 112 6.29 6.83 -2.89
C THR A 112 6.17 5.33 -2.62
N ILE A 113 5.51 4.58 -3.50
CA ILE A 113 5.28 3.15 -3.27
C ILE A 113 6.60 2.36 -3.17
N ARG A 114 7.61 2.73 -3.97
CA ARG A 114 8.95 2.09 -3.95
C ARG A 114 9.74 2.45 -2.70
N GLU A 115 9.66 3.70 -2.24
CA GLU A 115 10.26 4.13 -0.98
C GLU A 115 9.64 3.37 0.20
N PHE A 116 8.31 3.27 0.23
CA PHE A 116 7.59 2.57 1.28
C PHE A 116 7.98 1.09 1.34
N ALA A 117 7.99 0.40 0.20
CA ALA A 117 8.41 -1.00 0.12
C ALA A 117 9.82 -1.24 0.70
N ARG A 118 10.80 -0.41 0.33
CA ARG A 118 12.16 -0.51 0.90
C ARG A 118 12.19 -0.33 2.41
N MET A 119 11.40 0.60 2.95
CA MET A 119 11.30 0.79 4.41
C MET A 119 10.69 -0.43 5.10
N LEU A 120 9.71 -1.09 4.47
CA LEU A 120 9.14 -2.33 5.01
C LEU A 120 10.17 -3.46 5.03
N ASP A 121 10.97 -3.60 3.96
CA ASP A 121 12.04 -4.61 3.91
C ASP A 121 13.04 -4.41 5.06
N VAL A 122 13.41 -3.16 5.38
CA VAL A 122 14.28 -2.84 6.53
C VAL A 122 13.62 -3.21 7.86
N LEU A 123 12.33 -2.93 8.03
CA LEU A 123 11.59 -3.29 9.25
C LEU A 123 11.54 -4.82 9.42
N ASP A 124 11.25 -5.55 8.34
CA ASP A 124 11.16 -7.01 8.35
C ASP A 124 12.51 -7.66 8.68
N GLN A 125 13.60 -7.15 8.09
CA GLN A 125 14.97 -7.62 8.38
C GLN A 125 15.36 -7.39 9.85
N ARG A 126 15.01 -6.22 10.42
CA ARG A 126 15.27 -5.92 11.83
C ARG A 126 14.46 -6.80 12.78
N ALA A 127 13.20 -7.08 12.44
CA ALA A 127 12.37 -8.00 13.20
C ALA A 127 12.97 -9.42 13.18
N ALA A 128 13.39 -9.91 12.00
CA ALA A 128 14.02 -11.21 11.85
C ALA A 128 15.35 -11.32 12.63
N ALA A 129 16.20 -10.29 12.57
CA ALA A 129 17.46 -10.27 13.32
C ALA A 129 17.26 -10.25 14.85
N SER A 130 16.20 -9.58 15.32
CA SER A 130 15.85 -9.53 16.74
C SER A 130 15.30 -10.87 17.25
N ALA A 131 14.59 -11.61 16.40
CA ALA A 131 14.08 -12.95 16.71
C ALA A 131 15.19 -14.02 16.77
N GLY A 132 16.33 -13.79 16.13
CA GLY A 132 17.48 -14.72 16.11
C GLY A 132 18.38 -14.71 17.36
N ASN A 133 18.17 -13.79 18.31
CA ASN A 133 19.04 -13.58 19.48
C ASN A 133 18.40 -13.92 20.86
N GLY A 134 17.39 -14.78 20.90
CA GLY A 134 16.80 -15.32 22.14
C GLY A 134 15.79 -16.44 21.85
N PRO A 135 15.43 -17.31 22.81
CA PRO A 135 14.39 -18.31 22.60
C PRO A 135 13.13 -17.57 22.16
N ALA A 136 12.52 -18.02 21.07
CA ALA A 136 11.33 -17.44 20.46
C ALA A 136 10.28 -17.17 21.56
N ALA A 137 10.22 -15.91 22.00
CA ALA A 137 9.13 -15.45 22.82
C ALA A 137 7.93 -15.43 21.88
N ALA A 138 7.22 -16.56 21.86
CA ALA A 138 5.80 -16.57 21.62
C ALA A 138 5.25 -15.36 22.38
N LEU A 139 4.65 -14.43 21.65
CA LEU A 139 3.88 -13.36 22.25
C LEU A 139 2.92 -14.03 23.22
N SER A 140 3.18 -13.83 24.51
CA SER A 140 2.42 -14.48 25.58
C SER A 140 0.95 -14.15 25.39
N GLU A 141 0.10 -15.17 25.51
CA GLU A 141 -1.37 -15.08 25.47
C GLU A 141 -1.97 -14.22 26.61
N GLU A 142 -1.16 -13.47 27.36
CA GLU A 142 -1.54 -12.94 28.67
C GLU A 142 -2.00 -11.48 28.67
N ASN A 143 -2.32 -10.88 27.52
CA ASN A 143 -3.02 -9.58 27.48
C ASN A 143 -3.99 -9.48 26.28
N TYR A 144 -4.78 -10.53 26.04
CA TYR A 144 -5.80 -10.54 24.98
C TYR A 144 -7.11 -9.89 25.48
N ASP A 145 -7.18 -8.57 25.44
CA ASP A 145 -8.45 -7.84 25.56
C ASP A 145 -9.22 -7.96 24.23
N GLY A 146 -9.96 -9.06 24.04
CA GLY A 146 -11.18 -9.22 23.20
C GLY A 146 -11.25 -8.65 21.76
N GLY A 147 -10.21 -8.03 21.24
CA GLY A 147 -10.20 -7.31 19.98
C GLY A 147 -9.91 -8.29 18.86
N GLY A 148 -10.95 -8.68 18.12
CA GLY A 148 -10.83 -9.62 17.02
C GLY A 148 -9.75 -9.25 15.98
N ARG A 149 -9.57 -10.15 15.01
CA ARG A 149 -8.55 -10.05 13.96
C ARG A 149 -8.48 -8.68 13.25
N LEU A 150 -9.63 -8.04 13.03
CA LEU A 150 -9.74 -6.73 12.37
C LEU A 150 -9.18 -5.58 13.24
N PRO A 151 -9.62 -5.39 14.50
CA PRO A 151 -8.99 -4.45 15.43
C PRO A 151 -7.46 -4.52 15.53
N ALA A 152 -6.91 -5.74 15.65
CA ALA A 152 -5.46 -5.93 15.73
C ALA A 152 -4.76 -5.48 14.43
N ASN A 153 -5.30 -5.88 13.27
CA ASN A 153 -4.79 -5.45 11.96
C ASN A 153 -4.84 -3.91 11.82
N THR A 154 -5.97 -3.31 12.15
CA THR A 154 -6.19 -1.86 12.03
C THR A 154 -5.23 -1.08 12.93
N ALA A 155 -5.04 -1.51 14.18
CA ALA A 155 -4.07 -0.88 15.09
C ALA A 155 -2.64 -0.97 14.56
N PHE A 156 -2.22 -2.15 14.08
CA PHE A 156 -0.89 -2.35 13.51
C PHE A 156 -0.64 -1.41 12.32
N TRP A 157 -1.53 -1.40 11.32
CA TRP A 157 -1.33 -0.64 10.10
C TRP A 157 -1.46 0.87 10.30
N LYS A 158 -2.34 1.35 11.19
CA LYS A 158 -2.39 2.79 11.54
C LYS A 158 -1.11 3.26 12.23
N GLY A 159 -0.42 2.37 12.95
CA GLY A 159 0.89 2.64 13.54
C GLY A 159 2.08 2.43 12.60
N LEU A 160 1.89 1.89 11.39
CA LEU A 160 2.98 1.54 10.47
C LEU A 160 3.65 2.77 9.82
N PRO A 161 2.93 3.79 9.31
CA PRO A 161 3.54 4.96 8.68
C PRO A 161 4.64 5.66 9.50
N PRO A 162 4.43 6.00 10.80
CA PRO A 162 5.50 6.62 11.59
C PRO A 162 6.68 5.68 11.85
N ARG A 163 6.45 4.36 11.97
CA ARG A 163 7.53 3.37 12.12
C ARG A 163 8.38 3.28 10.85
N ALA A 164 7.74 3.22 9.68
CA ALA A 164 8.42 3.25 8.39
C ALA A 164 9.23 4.54 8.22
N ALA A 165 8.64 5.70 8.51
CA ALA A 165 9.34 6.98 8.46
C ALA A 165 10.59 7.03 9.37
N GLY A 166 10.56 6.33 10.52
CA GLY A 166 11.70 6.22 11.44
C GLY A 166 12.92 5.49 10.85
N VAL A 167 12.72 4.59 9.89
CA VAL A 167 13.81 3.85 9.22
C VAL A 167 14.14 4.37 7.83
N ARG A 168 13.51 5.48 7.38
CA ARG A 168 13.72 6.07 6.05
C ARG A 168 15.20 6.27 5.69
N HIS A 169 16.02 6.71 6.64
CA HIS A 169 17.45 6.94 6.46
C HIS A 169 18.26 5.67 6.10
N LEU A 170 17.69 4.49 6.29
CA LEU A 170 18.27 3.19 5.98
C LEU A 170 17.70 2.59 4.69
N ALA A 171 16.65 3.19 4.14
CA ALA A 171 15.92 2.74 2.97
C ALA A 171 16.09 3.70 1.78
N LEU A 172 17.23 4.41 1.75
CA LEU A 172 17.56 5.36 0.70
C LEU A 172 17.75 4.63 -0.63
N ALA A 173 17.20 5.21 -1.68
CA ALA A 173 17.46 4.75 -3.03
C ALA A 173 18.84 5.23 -3.49
N ALA A 174 19.46 4.52 -4.43
CA ALA A 174 20.76 4.90 -4.98
C ALA A 174 20.67 6.22 -5.74
N ASP A 175 19.62 6.37 -6.56
CA ASP A 175 19.22 7.62 -7.19
C ASP A 175 17.85 8.07 -6.66
N PRO A 176 17.60 9.35 -6.35
CA PRO A 176 16.26 9.84 -6.01
C PRO A 176 15.16 9.45 -7.00
N GLY A 177 15.47 9.34 -8.30
CA GLY A 177 14.58 8.90 -9.36
C GLY A 177 14.15 7.42 -9.24
N ASP A 178 14.88 6.59 -8.49
CA ASP A 178 14.49 5.20 -8.19
C ASP A 178 13.31 5.10 -7.20
N ASN A 179 12.82 6.24 -6.71
CA ASN A 179 11.55 6.31 -5.99
C ASN A 179 10.34 6.40 -6.92
N ASP A 180 10.57 6.77 -8.19
CA ASP A 180 9.50 7.06 -9.14
C ASP A 180 9.17 5.84 -10.01
N ILE A 181 7.90 5.79 -10.41
CA ILE A 181 7.34 4.86 -11.39
C ILE A 181 7.15 5.61 -12.70
N VAL A 182 7.73 5.07 -13.78
CA VAL A 182 7.67 5.63 -15.13
C VAL A 182 6.21 5.79 -15.58
N ASP A 183 5.90 6.91 -16.23
CA ASP A 183 4.56 7.14 -16.78
C ASP A 183 4.39 6.47 -18.15
N PRO A 184 3.53 5.46 -18.29
CA PRO A 184 3.36 4.76 -19.57
C PRO A 184 2.30 5.40 -20.47
N TYR A 185 1.56 6.40 -19.99
CA TYR A 185 0.41 6.93 -20.74
C TYR A 185 0.84 7.52 -22.10
N ARG A 186 0.18 7.06 -23.19
CA ARG A 186 0.51 7.39 -24.59
C ARG A 186 1.96 7.06 -25.00
N ARG A 187 2.59 6.10 -24.32
CA ARG A 187 3.93 5.58 -24.65
C ARG A 187 3.84 4.17 -25.25
N ALA A 188 4.98 3.69 -25.74
CA ALA A 188 5.11 2.35 -26.30
C ALA A 188 4.89 1.25 -25.23
N PRO A 189 4.49 0.03 -25.62
CA PRO A 189 4.25 -1.09 -24.70
C PRO A 189 5.43 -1.42 -23.78
N GLU A 190 6.66 -1.16 -24.22
CA GLU A 190 7.90 -1.32 -23.43
C GLU A 190 7.86 -0.51 -22.14
N VAL A 191 7.25 0.69 -22.17
CA VAL A 191 7.14 1.56 -20.99
C VAL A 191 6.11 1.03 -20.01
N TYR A 192 5.08 0.30 -20.47
CA TYR A 192 4.16 -0.43 -19.59
C TYR A 192 4.86 -1.59 -18.88
N ARG A 193 5.71 -2.34 -19.60
CA ARG A 193 6.56 -3.38 -18.99
C ARG A 193 7.51 -2.79 -17.96
N GLN A 194 8.15 -1.67 -18.27
CA GLN A 194 9.00 -0.97 -17.30
C GLN A 194 8.20 -0.49 -16.06
N MET A 195 6.98 0.02 -16.25
CA MET A 195 6.10 0.37 -15.14
C MET A 195 5.81 -0.85 -14.26
N GLU A 196 5.48 -1.99 -14.87
CA GLU A 196 5.23 -3.25 -14.18
C GLU A 196 6.46 -3.72 -13.38
N ASP A 197 7.64 -3.76 -14.00
CA ASP A 197 8.91 -4.13 -13.36
C ASP A 197 9.24 -3.26 -12.15
N GLN A 198 8.83 -1.98 -12.18
CA GLN A 198 9.04 -1.05 -11.06
C GLN A 198 7.98 -1.18 -9.96
N LEU A 199 6.76 -1.58 -10.31
CA LEU A 199 5.62 -1.62 -9.40
C LEU A 199 5.48 -2.97 -8.69
N ALA A 200 5.67 -4.07 -9.42
CA ALA A 200 5.47 -5.43 -8.91
C ALA A 200 6.34 -5.75 -7.68
N PRO A 201 7.65 -5.45 -7.64
CA PRO A 201 8.46 -5.71 -6.45
C PRO A 201 7.95 -4.94 -5.23
N ALA A 202 7.51 -3.69 -5.42
CA ALA A 202 7.00 -2.88 -4.33
C ALA A 202 5.68 -3.44 -3.75
N ILE A 203 4.76 -3.88 -4.62
CA ILE A 203 3.53 -4.56 -4.23
C ILE A 203 3.86 -5.85 -3.46
N VAL A 204 4.78 -6.67 -3.97
CA VAL A 204 5.19 -7.92 -3.33
C VAL A 204 5.77 -7.68 -1.93
N SER A 205 6.63 -6.68 -1.75
CA SER A 205 7.15 -6.33 -0.41
C SER A 205 6.04 -5.89 0.54
N ILE A 206 5.10 -5.06 0.09
CA ILE A 206 3.95 -4.65 0.91
C ILE A 206 3.08 -5.84 1.32
N LEU A 207 2.78 -6.75 0.40
CA LEU A 207 1.99 -7.95 0.67
C LEU A 207 2.75 -8.96 1.56
N ARG A 208 4.07 -9.08 1.40
CA ARG A 208 4.93 -9.87 2.28
C ARG A 208 4.88 -9.34 3.71
N HIS A 209 5.08 -8.04 3.88
CA HIS A 209 5.00 -7.39 5.19
C HIS A 209 3.64 -7.62 5.85
N ALA A 210 2.55 -7.51 5.08
CA ALA A 210 1.20 -7.81 5.55
C ALA A 210 1.06 -9.24 6.07
N ARG A 211 1.58 -10.23 5.32
CA ARG A 211 1.51 -11.65 5.72
C ARG A 211 2.34 -11.96 6.96
N LEU A 212 3.54 -11.39 7.06
CA LEU A 212 4.42 -11.60 8.22
C LEU A 212 3.84 -11.02 9.52
N ASN A 213 3.01 -9.99 9.41
CA ASN A 213 2.43 -9.27 10.55
C ASN A 213 0.90 -9.49 10.67
N ALA A 214 0.35 -10.49 9.99
CA ALA A 214 -1.08 -10.78 10.05
C ALA A 214 -1.43 -11.32 11.45
N PRO A 215 -2.48 -10.80 12.12
CA PRO A 215 -2.92 -11.34 13.40
C PRO A 215 -3.37 -12.80 13.26
N ALA A 216 -2.99 -13.62 14.24
CA ALA A 216 -3.29 -15.05 14.28
C ALA A 216 -4.80 -15.31 14.23
N SER A 217 -5.19 -16.39 13.56
CA SER A 217 -6.57 -16.87 13.54
C SER A 217 -6.89 -17.50 14.89
N SER A 218 -7.87 -16.99 15.64
CA SER A 218 -8.43 -17.73 16.77
C SER A 218 -9.11 -18.98 16.21
N SER A 219 -8.50 -20.16 16.40
CA SER A 219 -9.14 -21.43 16.06
C SER A 219 -10.33 -21.65 17.00
N HIS A 220 -11.55 -21.44 16.51
CA HIS A 220 -12.71 -22.11 17.08
C HIS A 220 -12.58 -23.60 16.73
N ALA A 221 -12.20 -24.42 17.71
CA ALA A 221 -12.34 -25.87 17.61
C ALA A 221 -13.84 -26.18 17.50
N PRO A 222 -14.30 -26.97 16.50
CA PRO A 222 -15.67 -27.46 16.50
C PRO A 222 -15.85 -28.40 17.69
N SER A 223 -16.89 -28.15 18.49
CA SER A 223 -17.35 -29.00 19.59
C SER A 223 -17.97 -30.30 19.08
#